data_AF-A0A8S1H3D5-F1
#
_entry.id   AF-A0A8S1H3D5-F1
#
_cell.length_a   1.000
_cell.length_b   1.000
_cell.length_c   1.000
_cell.angle_alpha   90.00
_cell.angle_beta   90.00
_cell.angle_gamma   90.00
#
_symmetry.space_group_name_H-M   'P 1'
#
loop_
_entity.id
_entity.type
_entity.pdbx_description
1 polymer ?
#
loop_
_entity_poly.entity_id
_entity_poly.type
_entity_poly.pdbx_seq_one_letter_code
_entity_poly.pdbx_strand_id
1 'polypeptide(L)'
;MLYVHAVSINATDFQTIYTVDKYLPPESFLTSIDGLSAFQLSHLMKLHVDSRHWDIQKFLDGFTYSLPDEDKKGATNFIILINTLYCMSNRIIPRKI
;
A
#
# COMPACT_ATOMS: atom_id res chain seq x y z
N MET A 1 15.38 0.38 5.00
CA MET A 1 15.98 -0.95 4.72
C MET A 1 14.89 -1.99 4.38
N LEU A 2 13.86 -1.59 3.61
CA LEU A 2 12.83 -2.50 3.07
C LEU A 2 13.22 -3.09 1.71
N TYR A 3 14.25 -2.50 1.09
CA TYR A 3 14.73 -2.81 -0.26
C TYR A 3 15.37 -4.20 -0.43
N VAL A 4 15.80 -4.85 0.66
CA VAL A 4 16.58 -6.10 0.59
C VAL A 4 15.69 -7.36 0.49
N HIS A 5 14.36 -7.24 0.59
CA HIS A 5 13.47 -8.43 0.62
C HIS A 5 12.55 -8.60 -0.61
N ALA A 6 12.54 -7.67 -1.58
CA ALA A 6 11.62 -7.77 -2.73
C ALA A 6 12.15 -8.63 -3.89
N VAL A 7 13.45 -8.96 -3.93
CA VAL A 7 14.07 -9.66 -5.06
C VAL A 7 14.28 -11.14 -4.75
N SER A 8 13.18 -11.89 -4.73
CA SER A 8 13.11 -13.27 -5.24
C SER A 8 11.71 -13.84 -5.01
N ILE A 9 10.69 -13.28 -5.67
CA ILE A 9 9.41 -13.99 -5.74
C ILE A 9 9.64 -15.18 -6.68
N ASN A 10 9.85 -16.37 -6.10
CA ASN A 10 9.95 -17.62 -6.84
C ASN A 10 8.55 -17.99 -7.34
N ALA A 11 8.12 -17.36 -8.43
CA ALA A 11 6.82 -17.59 -9.01
C ALA A 11 6.80 -18.94 -9.74
N THR A 12 6.27 -19.95 -9.07
CA THR A 12 6.23 -21.33 -9.59
C THR A 12 4.98 -21.64 -10.43
N ASP A 13 4.00 -20.74 -10.46
CA ASP A 13 2.75 -20.89 -11.21
C ASP A 13 2.23 -19.56 -11.78
N PHE A 14 1.37 -19.68 -12.79
CA PHE A 14 0.77 -18.53 -13.49
C PHE A 14 -0.04 -17.62 -12.57
N GLN A 15 -0.67 -18.17 -11.53
CA GLN A 15 -1.46 -17.39 -10.60
C GLN A 15 -0.55 -16.44 -9.81
N THR A 16 0.61 -16.94 -9.37
CA THR A 16 1.62 -16.15 -8.68
C THR A 16 2.17 -15.05 -9.58
N ILE A 17 2.50 -15.36 -10.84
CA ILE A 17 2.95 -14.35 -11.81
C ILE A 17 1.90 -13.25 -11.99
N TYR A 18 0.63 -13.63 -12.18
CA TYR A 18 -0.47 -12.69 -12.34
C TYR A 18 -0.68 -11.81 -11.09
N THR A 19 -0.60 -12.40 -9.89
CA THR A 19 -0.74 -11.66 -8.64
C THR A 19 0.39 -10.65 -8.46
N VAL A 20 1.64 -11.02 -8.76
CA VAL A 20 2.78 -10.11 -8.70
C VAL A 20 2.62 -8.97 -9.69
N ASP A 21 2.35 -9.26 -10.96
CA ASP A 21 2.15 -8.25 -11.99
C ASP A 21 1.07 -7.23 -11.61
N LYS A 22 -0.01 -7.70 -11.00
CA LYS A 22 -1.17 -6.86 -10.69
C LYS A 22 -1.02 -6.04 -9.40
N TYR A 23 -0.33 -6.56 -8.40
CA TYR A 23 -0.35 -6.01 -7.04
C TYR A 23 1.01 -5.67 -6.45
N LEU A 24 2.12 -5.98 -7.12
CA LEU A 24 3.43 -5.51 -6.67
C LEU A 24 3.46 -3.98 -6.72
N PRO A 25 3.81 -3.29 -5.62
CA PRO A 25 3.89 -1.84 -5.63
C PRO A 25 5.03 -1.39 -6.55
N PRO A 26 4.86 -0.29 -7.30
CA PRO A 26 5.93 0.26 -8.12
C PRO A 26 7.07 0.78 -7.24
N GLU A 27 8.28 0.82 -7.79
CA GLU A 27 9.47 1.27 -7.06
C GLU A 27 9.34 2.71 -6.56
N SER A 28 8.71 3.59 -7.34
CA SER A 28 8.43 4.98 -6.97
C SER A 28 7.55 5.09 -5.73
N PHE A 29 6.57 4.17 -5.57
CA PHE A 29 5.76 4.08 -4.36
C PHE A 29 6.62 3.71 -3.16
N LEU A 30 7.45 2.66 -3.27
CA LEU A 30 8.33 2.23 -2.18
C LEU A 30 9.32 3.33 -1.78
N THR A 31 9.94 3.97 -2.77
CA THR A 31 10.88 5.09 -2.56
C THR A 31 10.20 6.27 -1.87
N SER A 32 8.96 6.58 -2.28
CA SER A 32 8.19 7.66 -1.67
C SER A 32 7.79 7.34 -0.22
N ILE A 33 7.53 6.08 0.11
CA ILE A 33 7.23 5.63 1.47
C ILE A 33 8.49 5.71 2.35
N ASP A 34 9.61 5.23 1.83
CA ASP A 34 10.92 5.33 2.49
C ASP A 34 11.34 6.81 2.68
N GLY A 35 10.87 7.71 1.82
CA GLY A 35 11.10 9.16 1.90
C GLY A 35 10.20 9.91 2.89
N LEU A 36 9.25 9.24 3.56
CA LEU A 36 8.40 9.91 4.55
C LEU A 36 9.23 10.41 5.73
N SER A 37 9.03 11.69 6.06
CA SER A 37 9.67 12.27 7.24
C SER A 37 9.17 11.61 8.54
N ALA A 38 9.99 11.67 9.59
CA ALA A 38 9.61 11.18 10.92
C ALA A 38 8.31 11.82 11.44
N PHE A 39 8.05 13.08 11.08
CA PHE A 39 6.81 13.77 11.42
C PHE A 39 5.60 13.17 10.70
N GLN A 40 5.69 12.90 9.39
CA GLN A 40 4.61 12.27 8.63
C GLN A 40 4.32 10.85 9.13
N LEU A 41 5.36 10.07 9.42
CA LEU A 41 5.22 8.73 9.99
C LEU A 41 4.54 8.78 11.36
N SER A 42 4.98 9.68 12.26
CA SER A 42 4.35 9.87 13.57
C SER A 42 2.90 10.31 13.45
N HIS A 43 2.58 11.19 12.50
CA HIS A 43 1.22 11.61 12.23
C HIS A 43 0.33 10.42 11.78
N LEU A 44 0.81 9.61 10.84
CA LEU A 44 0.11 8.40 10.40
C LEU A 44 -0.11 7.40 11.54
N MET A 45 0.88 7.18 12.40
CA MET A 45 0.74 6.31 13.57
C MET A 45 -0.33 6.83 14.52
N LYS A 46 -0.38 8.14 14.76
CA LYS A 46 -1.43 8.76 15.59
C LYS A 46 -2.81 8.54 14.98
N LEU A 47 -2.98 8.79 13.68
CA LEU A 47 -4.25 8.54 12.98
C LEU A 47 -4.68 7.07 13.10
N HIS A 48 -3.73 6.14 13.04
CA HIS A 48 -4.01 4.71 13.21
C HIS A 48 -4.50 4.38 14.62
N VAL A 49 -3.79 4.85 15.66
CA VAL A 49 -4.20 4.67 17.07
C VAL A 49 -5.58 5.26 17.33
N ASP A 50 -5.86 6.44 16.77
CA ASP A 50 -7.14 7.13 16.91
C ASP A 50 -8.26 6.54 16.00
N SER A 51 -7.99 5.43 15.29
CA SER A 51 -8.94 4.78 14.36
C SER A 51 -9.50 5.72 13.29
N ARG A 52 -8.70 6.70 12.86
CA ARG A 52 -9.05 7.73 11.86
C ARG A 52 -8.85 7.21 10.44
N HIS A 53 -9.53 6.11 10.11
CA HIS A 53 -9.35 5.38 8.84
C HIS A 53 -9.55 6.27 7.59
N TRP A 54 -10.51 7.20 7.64
CA TRP A 54 -10.76 8.12 6.53
C TRP A 54 -9.60 9.09 6.27
N ASP A 55 -8.95 9.58 7.32
CA ASP A 55 -7.84 10.52 7.20
C ASP A 55 -6.57 9.80 6.71
N ILE A 56 -6.38 8.54 7.12
CA ILE A 56 -5.33 7.67 6.58
C ILE A 56 -5.59 7.41 5.09
N GLN A 57 -6.83 7.12 4.70
CA GLN A 57 -7.17 6.91 3.29
C GLN A 57 -6.88 8.15 2.46
N LYS A 58 -7.26 9.35 2.92
CA LYS A 58 -6.93 10.61 2.23
C LYS A 58 -5.44 10.83 2.09
N PHE A 59 -4.65 10.49 3.10
CA PHE A 59 -3.20 10.57 3.02
C PHE A 59 -2.68 9.64 1.91
N LEU A 60 -3.14 8.39 1.88
CA LEU A 60 -2.74 7.40 0.88
C LEU A 60 -3.19 7.80 -0.54
N ASP A 61 -4.37 8.40 -0.68
CA ASP A 61 -4.86 8.92 -1.96
C ASP A 61 -3.97 10.05 -2.44
N GLY A 62 -3.71 11.06 -1.59
CA GLY A 62 -2.83 12.19 -1.92
C GLY A 62 -1.40 11.74 -2.24
N PHE A 63 -0.91 10.76 -1.49
CA PHE A 63 0.38 10.14 -1.75
C PHE A 63 0.40 9.43 -3.11
N THR A 64 -0.63 8.66 -3.44
CA THR A 64 -0.76 7.99 -4.74
C THR A 64 -0.84 9.00 -5.88
N TYR A 65 -1.57 10.11 -5.72
CA TYR A 65 -1.66 11.17 -6.72
C TYR A 65 -0.33 11.87 -6.99
N SER A 66 0.61 11.84 -6.04
CA SER A 66 1.94 12.43 -6.19
C SER A 66 2.91 11.58 -7.02
N LEU A 67 2.56 10.32 -7.32
CA LEU A 67 3.39 9.41 -8.12
C LEU A 67 3.27 9.73 -9.62
N PRO A 68 4.23 9.27 -10.45
CA PRO A 68 4.10 9.24 -11.91
C PRO A 68 2.83 8.51 -12.36
N ASP A 69 2.22 8.95 -13.46
CA ASP A 69 0.91 8.46 -13.92
C ASP A 69 0.91 6.94 -14.18
N GLU A 70 2.00 6.42 -14.73
CA GLU A 70 2.24 5.00 -14.98
C GLU A 70 2.22 4.15 -13.70
N ASP A 71 2.61 4.73 -12.57
CA ASP A 71 2.77 4.03 -11.29
C ASP A 71 1.52 4.12 -10.41
N LYS A 72 0.65 5.12 -10.63
CA LYS A 72 -0.58 5.34 -9.84
C LYS A 72 -1.45 4.08 -9.76
N LYS A 73 -1.58 3.35 -10.86
CA LYS A 73 -2.41 2.13 -10.93
C LYS A 73 -1.83 1.01 -10.06
N GLY A 74 -0.52 0.76 -10.14
CA GLY A 74 0.15 -0.26 -9.33
C GLY A 74 0.07 0.06 -7.83
N ALA A 75 0.33 1.32 -7.47
CA ALA A 75 0.20 1.81 -6.09
C ALA A 75 -1.23 1.65 -5.55
N THR A 76 -2.24 2.03 -6.34
CA THR A 76 -3.66 1.89 -5.98
C THR A 76 -4.03 0.42 -5.74
N ASN A 77 -3.63 -0.47 -6.65
CA ASN A 77 -3.89 -1.90 -6.51
C ASN A 77 -3.27 -2.47 -5.23
N PHE A 78 -2.02 -2.09 -4.95
CA PHE A 78 -1.33 -2.52 -3.73
C PHE A 78 -2.04 -2.03 -2.46
N ILE A 79 -2.44 -0.76 -2.40
CA ILE A 79 -3.20 -0.20 -1.25
C ILE A 79 -4.50 -0.97 -1.04
N ILE A 80 -5.26 -1.24 -2.12
CA ILE A 80 -6.49 -2.03 -2.05
C ILE A 80 -6.21 -3.43 -1.50
N LEU A 81 -5.15 -4.08 -1.95
CA LEU A 81 -4.77 -5.41 -1.46
C LEU A 81 -4.46 -5.38 0.04
N ILE A 82 -3.61 -4.45 0.50
CA ILE A 82 -3.26 -4.32 1.92
C ILE A 82 -4.49 -4.02 2.78
N ASN A 83 -5.36 -3.10 2.34
CA ASN A 83 -6.61 -2.79 3.03
C ASN A 83 -7.53 -4.02 3.11
N THR A 84 -7.64 -4.78 2.03
CA THR A 84 -8.44 -6.02 2.00
C THR A 84 -7.88 -7.06 2.96
N LEU A 85 -6.57 -7.29 2.94
CA LEU A 85 -5.88 -8.21 3.87
C LEU A 85 -6.06 -7.78 5.33
N TYR A 86 -5.95 -6.49 5.62
CA TYR A 86 -6.20 -5.95 6.96
C TYR A 86 -7.64 -6.20 7.42
N CYS A 87 -8.62 -5.93 6.55
CA CYS A 87 -10.03 -6.19 6.84
C CYS A 87 -10.29 -7.68 7.11
N MET A 88 -9.74 -8.57 6.27
CA MET A 88 -9.87 -10.02 6.45
C MET A 88 -9.22 -10.49 7.77
N SER A 89 -8.00 -10.01 8.06
CA SER A 89 -7.27 -10.35 9.29
C SER A 89 -8.02 -9.92 10.56
N ASN A 90 -8.72 -8.79 10.50
CA ASN A 90 -9.46 -8.23 11.63
C ASN A 90 -10.95 -8.60 11.63
N ARG A 91 -11.40 -9.46 10.70
CA ARG A 91 -12.82 -9.83 10.49
C ARG A 91 -13.74 -8.60 10.32
N ILE A 92 -13.20 -7.52 9.78
CA ILE A 92 -13.95 -6.31 9.45
C ILE A 92 -14.65 -6.58 8.12
N ILE A 93 -15.99 -6.62 8.13
CA ILE A 93 -16.77 -6.69 6.89
C ILE A 93 -16.65 -5.32 6.22
N PRO A 94 -16.06 -5.20 5.01
CA PRO A 94 -16.00 -3.93 4.31
C PRO A 94 -17.44 -3.45 4.07
N ARG A 95 -17.80 -2.27 4.60
CA ARG A 95 -19.08 -1.66 4.25
C ARG A 95 -19.00 -1.19 2.80
N LYS A 96 -19.94 -1.61 1.96
CA LYS A 96 -20.09 -1.09 0.59
C LYS A 96 -20.20 0.43 0.68
N ILE A 97 -19.33 1.12 -0.04
CA ILE A 97 -19.46 2.55 -0.37
C ILE A 97 -20.53 2.66 -1.44
#